data_AF-A0A834SPY7-F1
#
_entry.id   AF-A0A834SPY7-F1
#
_cell.length_a   1.000
_cell.length_b   1.000
_cell.length_c   1.000
_cell.angle_alpha   90.00
_cell.angle_beta   90.00
_cell.angle_gamma   90.00
#
_symmetry.space_group_name_H-M   'P 1'
#
loop_
_entity.id
_entity.type
_entity.pdbx_description
1 polymer ?
#
loop_
_entity_poly.entity_id
_entity_poly.type
_entity_poly.pdbx_seq_one_letter_code
_entity_poly.pdbx_strand_id
1 'polypeptide(L)'
;MDIEERRHYRKRASRITGFAHFFGILAIILLLVWLLHYREGIEYDSTNFFRVFNWLVGFFTYMAGIASESTRMRMSPWHISGGRALLYMSICAALTGLMEKYTFTRMNHLVKYGEGSLMNFAGLSILLFGVFVDLSVGLAHYV
;
A
#
# COMPACT_ATOMS: atom_id res chain seq x y z
N MET A 1 -26.04 11.88 17.25
CA MET A 1 -25.55 10.55 16.86
C MET A 1 -25.72 9.60 18.04
N ASP A 2 -26.67 8.69 17.91
CA ASP A 2 -27.04 7.77 18.97
C ASP A 2 -26.02 6.64 19.14
N ILE A 3 -25.95 6.06 20.33
CA ILE A 3 -24.96 5.02 20.69
C ILE A 3 -25.10 3.79 19.78
N GLU A 4 -26.32 3.48 19.34
CA GLU A 4 -26.63 2.35 18.45
C GLU A 4 -26.12 2.58 17.02
N GLU A 5 -26.29 3.81 16.52
CA GLU A 5 -25.77 4.27 15.23
C GLU A 5 -24.23 4.19 15.19
N ARG A 6 -23.57 4.68 16.25
CA ARG A 6 -22.11 4.52 16.44
C ARG A 6 -21.66 3.06 16.44
N ARG A 7 -22.42 2.18 17.09
CA ARG A 7 -22.09 0.75 17.21
C ARG A 7 -22.23 0.02 15.87
N HIS A 8 -23.27 0.33 15.11
CA HIS A 8 -23.49 -0.20 13.77
C HIS A 8 -22.40 0.31 12.80
N TYR A 9 -22.03 1.58 12.88
CA TYR A 9 -20.94 2.16 12.10
C TYR A 9 -19.58 1.55 12.41
N ARG A 10 -19.21 1.41 13.70
CA ARG A 10 -17.95 0.79 14.11
C ARG A 10 -17.81 -0.65 13.61
N LYS A 11 -18.93 -1.40 13.59
CA LYS A 11 -18.97 -2.75 12.97
C LYS A 11 -18.75 -2.70 11.45
N ARG A 12 -19.35 -1.73 10.75
CA ARG A 12 -19.15 -1.56 9.29
C ARG A 12 -17.71 -1.17 8.94
N ALA A 13 -17.14 -0.18 9.63
CA ALA A 13 -15.76 0.25 9.45
C ALA A 13 -14.78 -0.90 9.69
N SER A 14 -14.97 -1.67 10.78
CA SER A 14 -14.15 -2.84 11.08
C SER A 14 -14.20 -3.92 9.98
N ARG A 15 -15.35 -4.13 9.34
CA ARG A 15 -15.48 -5.08 8.22
C ARG A 15 -14.68 -4.63 6.99
N ILE A 16 -14.76 -3.35 6.63
CA ILE A 16 -14.03 -2.79 5.49
C ILE A 16 -12.51 -2.89 5.72
N THR A 17 -12.05 -2.56 6.92
CA THR A 17 -10.64 -2.74 7.29
C THR A 17 -10.22 -4.22 7.22
N GLY A 18 -11.10 -5.15 7.57
CA GLY A 18 -10.86 -6.59 7.40
C GLY A 18 -10.59 -6.99 5.95
N PHE A 19 -11.39 -6.49 5.00
CA PHE A 19 -11.16 -6.71 3.57
C PHE A 19 -9.84 -6.09 3.09
N ALA A 20 -9.48 -4.89 3.57
CA ALA A 20 -8.20 -4.29 3.24
C ALA A 20 -7.03 -5.20 3.66
N HIS A 21 -7.04 -5.74 4.88
CA HIS A 21 -6.00 -6.65 5.35
C HIS A 21 -5.94 -7.93 4.51
N PHE A 22 -7.09 -8.49 4.15
CA PHE A 22 -7.16 -9.68 3.30
C PHE A 22 -6.45 -9.45 1.95
N PHE A 23 -6.79 -8.39 1.23
CA PHE A 23 -6.16 -8.09 -0.07
C PHE A 23 -4.69 -7.69 0.05
N GLY A 24 -4.31 -7.00 1.14
CA GLY A 24 -2.91 -6.67 1.42
C GLY A 24 -2.06 -7.91 1.66
N ILE A 25 -2.53 -8.84 2.50
CA ILE A 25 -1.85 -10.12 2.76
C ILE A 25 -1.79 -10.95 1.48
N LEU A 26 -2.88 -11.00 0.72
CA LEU A 26 -2.92 -11.69 -0.57
C LEU A 26 -1.88 -11.12 -1.54
N ALA A 27 -1.77 -9.79 -1.67
CA ALA A 27 -0.78 -9.15 -2.51
C ALA A 27 0.66 -9.50 -2.09
N ILE A 28 0.95 -9.50 -0.78
CA ILE A 28 2.26 -9.90 -0.25
C ILE A 28 2.56 -11.36 -0.60
N ILE A 29 1.60 -12.27 -0.38
CA ILE A 29 1.79 -13.70 -0.70
C ILE A 29 2.05 -13.89 -2.19
N LEU A 30 1.28 -13.24 -3.06
CA LEU A 30 1.46 -13.35 -4.51
C LEU A 30 2.82 -12.82 -4.96
N LEU A 31 3.27 -11.70 -4.39
CA LEU A 31 4.61 -11.14 -4.66
C LEU A 31 5.72 -12.06 -4.16
N LEU A 32 5.56 -12.66 -2.98
CA LEU A 32 6.53 -13.63 -2.45
C LEU A 32 6.58 -14.90 -3.31
N VAL A 33 5.43 -15.43 -3.72
CA VAL A 33 5.37 -16.57 -4.64
C VAL A 33 6.04 -16.21 -5.96
N TRP A 34 5.77 -15.02 -6.51
CA TRP A 34 6.43 -14.55 -7.71
C TRP A 34 7.96 -14.45 -7.52
N LEU A 35 8.44 -13.83 -6.45
CA LEU A 35 9.87 -13.67 -6.18
C LEU A 35 10.60 -15.01 -5.96
N LEU A 36 10.03 -15.89 -5.13
CA LEU A 36 10.69 -17.12 -4.71
C LEU A 36 10.56 -18.23 -5.74
N HIS A 37 9.39 -18.38 -6.36
CA HIS A 37 9.13 -19.48 -7.30
C HIS A 37 9.57 -19.14 -8.73
N TYR A 38 9.36 -17.89 -9.17
CA TYR A 38 9.65 -17.49 -10.54
C TYR A 38 11.03 -16.82 -10.67
N ARG A 39 11.49 -16.11 -9.65
CA ARG A 39 12.69 -15.25 -9.71
C ARG A 39 13.90 -15.69 -8.88
N GLU A 40 13.89 -16.91 -8.32
CA GLU A 40 15.05 -17.56 -7.69
C GLU A 40 15.66 -16.82 -6.46
N GLY A 41 14.89 -15.96 -5.77
CA GLY A 41 15.24 -15.51 -4.41
C GLY A 41 15.36 -13.99 -4.19
N ILE A 42 15.62 -13.65 -2.92
CA ILE A 42 15.91 -12.29 -2.46
C ILE A 42 17.42 -12.23 -2.21
N GLU A 43 18.18 -11.67 -3.14
CA GLU A 43 19.61 -11.47 -2.98
C GLU A 43 19.84 -10.31 -2.01
N TYR A 44 20.25 -10.61 -0.78
CA TYR A 44 20.45 -9.63 0.30
C TYR A 44 21.83 -8.93 0.24
N ASP A 45 22.66 -9.25 -0.75
CA ASP A 45 24.01 -8.71 -0.87
C ASP A 45 24.01 -7.33 -1.54
N SER A 46 23.59 -6.33 -0.78
CA SER A 46 23.73 -4.92 -1.14
C SER A 46 24.39 -4.20 0.04
N THR A 47 25.69 -3.94 -0.08
CA THR A 47 26.55 -3.17 0.83
C THR A 47 26.18 -1.69 0.98
N ASN A 48 25.07 -1.23 0.40
CA ASN A 48 24.66 0.16 0.41
C ASN A 48 23.74 0.50 1.60
N PHE A 49 24.37 0.71 2.76
CA PHE A 49 23.78 1.16 4.02
C PHE A 49 22.89 2.42 3.90
N PHE A 50 23.15 3.28 2.90
CA PHE A 50 22.42 4.55 2.67
C PHE A 50 20.91 4.40 2.42
N ARG A 51 20.45 3.24 1.92
CA ARG A 51 19.01 3.02 1.65
C ARG A 51 18.18 2.80 2.92
N VAL A 52 18.76 2.17 3.94
CA VAL A 52 18.11 1.96 5.24
C VAL A 52 18.04 3.28 6.03
N PHE A 53 19.03 4.15 5.85
CA PHE A 53 19.11 5.43 6.54
C PHE A 53 18.01 6.44 6.10
N ASN A 54 17.58 6.42 4.85
CA ASN A 54 16.53 7.31 4.34
C ASN A 54 15.17 7.07 5.04
N TRP A 55 14.86 5.82 5.37
CA TRP A 55 13.65 5.45 6.13
C TRP A 55 13.70 5.96 7.58
N LEU A 56 14.87 5.87 8.25
CA LEU A 56 15.05 6.36 9.62
C LEU A 56 14.92 7.88 9.72
N VAL A 57 15.43 8.64 8.76
CA VAL A 57 15.30 10.11 8.74
C VAL A 57 13.83 10.54 8.62
N GLY A 58 13.02 9.86 7.80
CA GLY A 58 11.57 10.08 7.71
C GLY A 58 10.82 9.74 9.01
N PHE A 59 11.25 8.68 9.70
CA PHE A 59 10.67 8.28 10.99
C PHE A 59 10.90 9.35 12.08
N PHE A 60 12.13 9.88 12.20
CA PHE A 60 12.45 10.88 13.23
C PHE A 60 11.93 12.29 12.91
N THR A 61 11.77 12.65 11.64
CA THR A 61 11.30 13.99 11.25
C THR A 61 9.80 14.19 11.44
N TYR A 62 8.96 13.17 11.20
CA TYR A 62 7.50 13.32 11.27
C TYR A 62 6.86 12.87 12.59
N MET A 63 7.56 12.06 13.40
CA MET A 63 7.01 11.50 14.65
C MET A 63 7.27 12.36 15.90
N ALA A 64 8.06 13.45 15.79
CA ALA A 64 8.54 14.23 16.94
C ALA A 64 7.56 15.30 17.51
N GLY A 65 6.34 15.41 16.98
CA GLY A 65 5.22 16.04 17.72
C GLY A 65 5.36 17.51 18.16
N ILE A 66 6.04 18.38 17.40
CA ILE A 66 6.32 19.78 17.81
C ILE A 66 5.26 20.79 17.30
N ALA A 67 4.04 20.35 16.96
CA ALA A 67 3.05 21.23 16.32
C ALA A 67 1.96 21.73 17.29
N SER A 68 1.75 23.05 17.34
CA SER A 68 0.68 23.68 18.11
C SER A 68 -0.72 23.28 17.63
N GLU A 69 -1.71 23.26 18.53
CA GLU A 69 -3.12 22.88 18.23
C GLU A 69 -3.73 23.66 17.05
N SER A 70 -3.41 24.95 16.92
CA SER A 70 -3.87 25.80 15.82
C SER A 70 -3.28 25.40 14.46
N THR A 71 -2.03 24.92 14.45
CA THR A 71 -1.37 24.44 13.23
C THR A 71 -1.92 23.07 12.82
N ARG A 72 -2.19 22.19 13.78
CA ARG A 72 -2.79 20.85 13.55
C ARG A 72 -4.17 20.96 12.89
N MET A 73 -5.02 21.87 13.34
CA MET A 73 -6.34 22.09 12.73
C MET A 73 -6.27 22.57 11.28
N ARG A 74 -5.35 23.49 10.96
CA ARG A 74 -5.20 23.98 9.57
C ARG A 74 -4.55 22.95 8.63
N MET A 75 -3.64 22.12 9.16
CA MET A 75 -2.89 21.16 8.36
C MET A 75 -3.62 19.83 8.16
N SER A 76 -4.58 19.49 9.04
CA SER A 76 -5.39 18.26 8.96
C SER A 76 -5.97 17.97 7.56
N PRO A 77 -6.69 18.89 6.89
CA PRO A 77 -7.25 18.61 5.56
C PRO A 77 -6.17 18.39 4.48
N TRP A 78 -5.05 19.12 4.55
CA TRP A 78 -3.92 18.97 3.63
C TRP A 78 -3.13 17.68 3.84
N HIS A 79 -3.00 17.25 5.10
CA HIS A 79 -2.34 15.99 5.43
C HIS A 79 -3.16 14.78 4.94
N ILE A 80 -4.49 14.83 5.10
CA ILE A 80 -5.39 13.76 4.63
C ILE A 80 -5.40 13.69 3.10
N SER A 81 -5.60 14.83 2.42
CA SER A 81 -5.59 14.86 0.96
C SER A 81 -4.23 14.49 0.38
N GLY A 82 -3.14 14.97 0.99
CA GLY A 82 -1.77 14.61 0.63
C GLY A 82 -1.49 13.12 0.83
N GLY A 83 -1.95 12.53 1.93
CA GLY A 83 -1.82 11.10 2.20
C GLY A 83 -2.55 10.23 1.16
N ARG A 84 -3.77 10.62 0.77
CA ARG A 84 -4.52 9.93 -0.29
C ARG A 84 -3.85 10.04 -1.65
N ALA A 85 -3.35 11.23 -2.01
CA ALA A 85 -2.60 11.43 -3.25
C ALA A 85 -1.33 10.56 -3.30
N LEU A 86 -0.57 10.48 -2.20
CA LEU A 86 0.61 9.62 -2.10
C LEU A 86 0.25 8.13 -2.20
N LEU A 87 -0.86 7.71 -1.59
CA LEU A 87 -1.36 6.35 -1.73
C LEU A 87 -1.63 6.01 -3.20
N TYR A 88 -2.40 6.83 -3.92
CA TYR A 88 -2.68 6.60 -5.34
C TYR A 88 -1.42 6.60 -6.21
N MET A 89 -0.49 7.53 -5.96
CA MET A 89 0.79 7.57 -6.65
C MET A 89 1.61 6.30 -6.41
N SER A 90 1.64 5.78 -5.17
CA SER A 90 2.34 4.53 -4.86
C SER A 90 1.72 3.31 -5.57
N ILE A 91 0.39 3.27 -5.69
CA ILE A 91 -0.32 2.20 -6.41
C ILE A 91 0.01 2.28 -7.90
N CYS A 92 -0.06 3.47 -8.51
CA CYS A 92 0.32 3.68 -9.90
C CYS A 92 1.78 3.27 -10.16
N ALA A 93 2.70 3.68 -9.29
CA ALA A 93 4.11 3.31 -9.36
C ALA A 93 4.32 1.79 -9.25
N ALA A 94 3.63 1.12 -8.33
CA ALA A 94 3.71 -0.33 -8.17
C ALA A 94 3.16 -1.09 -9.40
N LEU A 95 2.01 -0.70 -9.91
CA LEU A 95 1.39 -1.31 -11.10
C LEU A 95 2.24 -1.08 -12.36
N THR A 96 2.80 0.11 -12.51
CA THR A 96 3.68 0.44 -13.63
C THR A 96 5.00 -0.32 -13.53
N GLY A 97 5.60 -0.41 -12.35
CA GLY A 97 6.82 -1.18 -12.12
C GLY A 97 6.63 -2.69 -12.35
N LEU A 98 5.47 -3.26 -11.95
CA LEU A 98 5.12 -4.64 -12.27
C LEU A 98 5.00 -4.85 -13.79
N MET A 99 4.37 -3.91 -14.49
CA MET A 99 4.21 -3.97 -15.95
C MET A 99 5.53 -3.83 -16.70
N GLU A 100 6.40 -2.91 -16.27
CA GLU A 100 7.75 -2.72 -16.82
C GLU A 100 8.57 -3.98 -16.62
N LYS A 101 8.58 -4.54 -15.40
CA LYS A 101 9.29 -5.79 -15.11
C LYS A 101 8.75 -6.95 -15.94
N TYR A 102 7.45 -7.07 -16.08
CA TYR A 102 6.82 -8.09 -16.92
C TYR A 102 7.22 -7.93 -18.40
N THR A 103 7.15 -6.70 -18.92
CA THR A 103 7.49 -6.39 -20.31
C THR A 103 8.96 -6.69 -20.60
N PHE A 104 9.86 -6.27 -19.71
CA PHE A 104 11.28 -6.58 -19.84
C PHE A 104 11.55 -8.09 -19.78
N THR A 105 10.92 -8.81 -18.85
CA THR A 105 11.05 -10.28 -18.77
C THR A 105 10.54 -10.96 -20.04
N ARG A 106 9.44 -10.45 -20.60
CA ARG A 106 8.84 -10.93 -21.85
C ARG A 106 9.75 -10.69 -23.04
N MET A 107 10.32 -9.49 -23.17
CA MET A 107 11.26 -9.14 -24.25
C MET A 107 12.53 -10.00 -24.21
N ASN A 108 12.99 -10.38 -23.02
CA ASN A 108 14.13 -11.28 -22.85
C ASN A 108 13.74 -12.77 -23.02
N HIS A 109 12.48 -13.09 -23.36
CA HIS A 109 11.97 -14.46 -23.47
C HIS A 109 12.14 -15.30 -22.20
N LEU A 110 12.19 -14.65 -21.02
CA LEU A 110 12.37 -15.30 -19.72
C LEU A 110 11.05 -15.52 -18.96
N VAL A 111 9.90 -15.20 -19.56
CA VAL A 111 8.59 -15.38 -18.92
C VAL A 111 8.25 -16.86 -18.86
N LYS A 112 8.07 -17.37 -17.63
CA LYS A 112 7.64 -18.75 -17.39
C LYS A 112 6.13 -18.89 -17.61
N TYR A 113 5.66 -20.11 -17.89
CA TYR A 113 4.23 -20.39 -18.06
C TYR A 113 3.44 -20.00 -16.79
N GLY A 114 2.34 -19.24 -16.96
CA GLY A 114 1.48 -18.79 -15.86
C GLY A 114 1.98 -17.56 -15.08
N GLU A 115 3.24 -17.12 -15.27
CA GLU A 115 3.81 -15.99 -14.53
C GLU A 115 3.06 -14.68 -14.79
N GLY A 116 2.64 -14.42 -16.04
CA GLY A 116 1.89 -13.22 -16.39
C GLY A 116 0.51 -13.14 -15.71
N SER A 117 -0.18 -14.29 -15.58
CA SER A 117 -1.46 -14.36 -14.88
C SER A 117 -1.29 -14.09 -13.39
N LEU A 118 -0.21 -14.62 -12.78
CA LEU A 118 0.15 -14.34 -11.39
C LEU A 118 0.43 -12.85 -11.15
N MET A 119 1.21 -12.21 -12.04
CA MET A 119 1.52 -10.79 -11.95
C MET A 119 0.29 -9.91 -12.12
N ASN A 120 -0.62 -10.26 -13.04
CA ASN A 120 -1.90 -9.56 -13.20
C ASN A 120 -2.77 -9.67 -11.95
N PHE A 121 -2.84 -10.85 -11.32
CA PHE A 121 -3.60 -11.06 -10.10
C PHE A 121 -2.98 -10.34 -8.90
N ALA A 122 -1.65 -10.26 -8.82
CA ALA A 122 -0.94 -9.44 -7.84
C ALA A 122 -1.27 -7.94 -8.02
N GLY A 123 -1.22 -7.44 -9.26
CA GLY A 123 -1.62 -6.06 -9.58
C GLY A 123 -3.07 -5.76 -9.19
N LEU A 124 -4.00 -6.65 -9.52
CA LEU A 124 -5.41 -6.51 -9.12
C LEU A 124 -5.57 -6.50 -7.60
N SER A 125 -4.83 -7.34 -6.88
CA SER A 125 -4.85 -7.39 -5.41
C SER A 125 -4.34 -6.09 -4.77
N ILE A 126 -3.29 -5.48 -5.33
CA ILE A 126 -2.77 -4.18 -4.90
C ILE A 126 -3.80 -3.07 -5.13
N LEU A 127 -4.49 -3.08 -6.27
CA LEU A 127 -5.52 -2.10 -6.59
C LEU A 127 -6.72 -2.21 -5.64
N LEU A 128 -7.21 -3.43 -5.41
CA LEU A 128 -8.30 -3.68 -4.46
C LEU A 128 -7.91 -3.28 -3.04
N PHE A 129 -6.70 -3.59 -2.60
CA PHE A 129 -6.16 -3.12 -1.33
C PHE A 129 -6.25 -1.60 -1.20
N GLY A 130 -5.76 -0.87 -2.21
CA GLY A 130 -5.83 0.60 -2.24
C GLY A 130 -7.25 1.15 -2.13
N VAL A 131 -8.21 0.55 -2.85
CA VAL A 131 -9.63 0.94 -2.80
C VAL A 131 -10.22 0.71 -1.41
N PHE A 132 -9.98 -0.44 -0.79
CA PHE A 132 -10.49 -0.71 0.56
C PHE A 132 -9.85 0.18 1.63
N VAL A 133 -8.58 0.52 1.50
CA VAL A 133 -7.91 1.51 2.38
C VAL A 133 -8.55 2.88 2.22
N ASP A 134 -8.77 3.34 0.99
CA ASP A 134 -9.38 4.65 0.74
C ASP A 134 -10.82 4.73 1.27
N LEU A 135 -11.61 3.66 1.07
CA LEU A 135 -12.96 3.55 1.63
C LEU A 135 -12.93 3.52 3.16
N SER A 136 -11.95 2.87 3.77
CA SER A 136 -11.79 2.85 5.23
C SER A 136 -11.49 4.24 5.78
N VAL A 137 -10.65 5.03 5.12
CA VAL A 137 -10.31 6.41 5.51
C VAL A 137 -11.48 7.36 5.23
N GLY A 138 -12.11 7.24 4.08
CA GLY A 138 -13.27 8.06 3.69
C GLY A 138 -14.45 7.85 4.64
N LEU A 139 -14.79 6.60 4.97
CA LEU A 139 -15.88 6.30 5.90
C LEU A 139 -15.59 6.81 7.33
N ALA A 140 -14.32 6.87 7.74
CA ALA A 140 -13.93 7.41 9.03
C ALA A 140 -14.07 8.93 9.14
N HIS A 141 -14.08 9.67 8.02
CA HIS A 141 -14.18 11.13 8.00
C HIS A 141 -15.62 11.66 7.89
N TYR A 142 -16.56 10.83 7.44
CA TYR A 142 -18.00 11.17 7.45
C TYR A 142 -18.68 10.91 8.81
N VAL A 143 -17.90 10.65 9.86
CA VAL A 143 -18.31 10.41 11.26
C VAL A 143 -17.74 11.51 12.14
#